data_AF-A0A2G6WIS7-F1
#
_entry.id   AF-A0A2G6WIS7-F1
#
_cell.length_a   1.000
_cell.length_b   1.000
_cell.length_c   1.000
_cell.angle_alpha   90.00
_cell.angle_beta   90.00
_cell.angle_gamma   90.00
#
_symmetry.space_group_name_H-M   'P 1'
#
loop_
_entity.id
_entity.type
_entity.pdbx_description
1 polymer ?
#
loop_
_entity_poly.entity_id
_entity_poly.type
_entity_poly.pdbx_seq_one_letter_code
_entity_poly.pdbx_strand_id
1 'polypeptide(L)'
;MNLNQFAYTLGVLGTVIILIWVGFFKFTVVEAEAIKGLVENHFAMSWMYKVMSVQQVSNFIGIFEVLTGLGLLASLFVKRIGLYAGCASAIIFITTLSFLITTPGVFKSVEGFPVTDFFILKDIPYLAISLIVCVKGNE
;
A
#
# COMPACT_ATOMS: atom_id res chain seq x y z
N MET A 1 -19.85 10.42 -18.92
CA MET A 1 -19.40 10.19 -17.52
C MET A 1 -19.42 11.53 -16.80
N ASN A 2 -20.04 11.63 -15.61
CA ASN A 2 -20.01 12.89 -14.85
C ASN A 2 -18.64 13.07 -14.16
N LEU A 3 -18.33 14.30 -13.74
CA LEU A 3 -17.02 14.63 -13.14
C LEU A 3 -16.71 13.75 -11.91
N ASN A 4 -17.70 13.47 -11.07
CA ASN A 4 -17.55 12.61 -9.89
C ASN A 4 -17.15 11.18 -10.25
N GLN A 5 -17.79 10.58 -11.26
CA GLN A 5 -17.47 9.24 -11.72
C GLN A 5 -16.09 9.20 -12.39
N PHE A 6 -15.72 10.24 -13.14
CA PHE A 6 -14.38 10.36 -13.70
C PHE A 6 -13.32 10.43 -12.59
N ALA A 7 -13.49 11.33 -11.61
CA ALA A 7 -12.55 11.51 -10.50
C ALA A 7 -12.42 10.23 -9.65
N TYR A 8 -13.55 9.56 -9.35
CA TYR A 8 -13.54 8.27 -8.67
C TYR A 8 -12.76 7.22 -9.46
N THR A 9 -13.08 7.06 -10.76
CA THR A 9 -12.41 6.06 -11.62
C THR A 9 -10.92 6.34 -11.72
N LEU A 10 -10.53 7.61 -11.90
CA LEU A 10 -9.13 8.03 -11.94
C LEU A 10 -8.40 7.71 -10.63
N GLY A 11 -9.02 8.00 -9.48
CA GLY A 11 -8.45 7.68 -8.17
C GLY A 11 -8.26 6.18 -7.95
N VAL A 12 -9.26 5.37 -8.33
CA VAL A 12 -9.17 3.90 -8.27
C VAL A 12 -8.06 3.41 -9.18
N LEU A 13 -8.00 3.86 -10.44
CA LEU A 13 -6.96 3.46 -11.37
C LEU A 13 -5.56 3.87 -10.91
N GLY A 14 -5.39 5.06 -10.32
CA GLY A 14 -4.13 5.48 -9.71
C GLY A 14 -3.71 4.55 -8.57
N THR A 15 -4.67 4.13 -7.74
CA THR A 15 -4.45 3.18 -6.64
C THR A 15 -4.10 1.77 -7.15
N VAL A 16 -4.75 1.32 -8.23
CA VAL A 16 -4.45 0.06 -8.91
C VAL A 16 -3.03 0.08 -9.45
N ILE A 17 -2.65 1.15 -10.16
CA ILE A 17 -1.33 1.29 -10.77
C ILE A 17 -0.25 1.21 -9.70
N ILE A 18 -0.37 1.96 -8.59
CA ILE A 18 0.68 1.97 -7.58
C ILE A 18 0.82 0.61 -6.89
N LEU A 19 -0.29 -0.07 -6.55
CA LEU A 19 -0.26 -1.38 -5.90
C LEU A 19 0.31 -2.47 -6.81
N ILE A 20 -0.07 -2.48 -8.08
CA ILE A 20 0.47 -3.46 -9.04
C ILE A 20 1.96 -3.20 -9.29
N TRP A 21 2.35 -1.94 -9.50
CA TRP A 21 3.72 -1.59 -9.85
C TRP A 21 4.69 -1.85 -8.70
N VAL A 22 4.35 -1.39 -7.49
CA VAL A 22 5.14 -1.65 -6.28
C VAL A 22 5.10 -3.13 -5.91
N GLY A 23 3.93 -3.77 -6.02
CA GLY A 23 3.79 -5.19 -5.73
C GLY A 23 4.64 -6.08 -6.62
N PHE A 24 4.77 -5.76 -7.91
CA PHE A 24 5.73 -6.46 -8.78
C PHE A 24 7.19 -6.13 -8.46
N PHE A 25 7.48 -4.90 -8.00
CA PHE A 25 8.84 -4.52 -7.61
C PHE A 25 9.35 -5.31 -6.39
N LYS A 26 8.45 -5.76 -5.50
CA LYS A 26 8.75 -6.61 -4.32
C LYS A 26 9.45 -7.94 -4.65
N PHE A 27 9.35 -8.42 -5.88
CA PHE A 27 10.01 -9.65 -6.32
C PHE A 27 11.50 -9.47 -6.65
N THR A 28 12.01 -8.23 -6.53
CA THR A 28 13.44 -7.93 -6.71
C THR A 28 14.18 -7.94 -5.38
N VAL A 29 15.48 -8.24 -5.44
CA VAL A 29 16.36 -8.21 -4.25
C VAL A 29 16.50 -6.79 -3.71
N VAL A 30 16.61 -5.80 -4.60
CA VAL A 30 16.77 -4.38 -4.25
C VAL A 30 15.61 -3.91 -3.38
N GLU A 31 14.38 -4.23 -3.78
CA GLU A 31 13.19 -3.84 -3.01
C GLU A 31 13.07 -4.62 -1.70
N ALA A 32 13.43 -5.91 -1.70
CA ALA A 32 13.43 -6.73 -0.48
C ALA A 32 14.39 -6.17 0.59
N GLU A 33 15.57 -5.71 0.17
CA GLU A 33 16.52 -5.05 1.05
C GLU A 33 16.04 -3.67 1.51
N ALA A 34 15.40 -2.89 0.62
CA ALA A 34 14.89 -1.56 0.93
C ALA A 34 13.82 -1.59 2.04
N ILE A 35 12.91 -2.55 2.02
CA ILE A 35 11.85 -2.64 3.04
C ILE A 35 12.25 -3.41 4.30
N LYS A 36 13.42 -4.04 4.31
CA LYS A 36 13.88 -4.87 5.43
C LYS A 36 13.80 -4.11 6.75
N GLY A 37 14.39 -2.92 6.79
CA GLY A 37 14.40 -2.07 7.98
C GLY A 37 13.00 -1.63 8.42
N LEU A 38 12.09 -1.36 7.47
CA LEU A 38 10.70 -0.98 7.79
C LEU A 38 9.98 -2.14 8.51
N VAL A 39 10.10 -3.35 7.96
CA VAL A 39 9.42 -4.53 8.48
C VAL A 39 10.05 -5.02 9.80
N GLU A 40 11.37 -4.96 9.94
CA GLU A 40 12.08 -5.37 11.16
C GLU A 40 11.68 -4.53 12.38
N ASN A 41 11.42 -3.23 12.18
CA ASN A 41 11.04 -2.31 13.25
C ASN A 41 9.52 -2.27 13.50
N HIS A 42 8.70 -2.92 12.67
CA HIS A 42 7.24 -2.88 12.80
C HIS A 42 6.71 -3.90 13.82
N PHE A 43 5.92 -3.46 14.80
CA PHE A 43 5.43 -4.31 15.89
C PHE A 43 4.63 -5.54 15.41
N ALA A 44 3.84 -5.41 14.33
CA ALA A 44 3.00 -6.50 13.82
C ALA A 44 3.66 -7.35 12.72
N MET A 45 4.82 -6.94 12.19
CA MET A 45 5.46 -7.62 11.04
C MET A 45 6.87 -8.14 11.34
N SER A 46 7.54 -7.64 12.38
CA SER A 46 8.91 -8.05 12.75
C SER A 46 9.08 -9.55 12.96
N TRP A 47 8.02 -10.26 13.38
CA TRP A 47 8.04 -11.71 13.55
C TRP A 47 8.21 -12.48 12.23
N MET A 48 7.86 -11.89 11.09
CA MET A 48 7.92 -12.55 9.78
C MET A 48 9.35 -13.00 9.46
N TYR A 49 10.36 -12.22 9.82
CA TYR A 49 11.77 -12.58 9.61
C TYR A 49 12.29 -13.70 10.51
N LYS A 50 11.51 -14.14 11.52
CA LYS A 50 11.84 -15.34 12.31
C LYS A 50 11.50 -16.64 11.59
N VAL A 51 10.61 -16.58 10.59
CA VAL A 51 10.07 -17.76 9.89
C VAL A 51 10.27 -17.71 8.37
N MET A 52 10.53 -16.53 7.81
CA MET A 52 10.74 -16.29 6.38
C MET A 52 12.03 -15.50 6.15
N SER A 53 12.68 -15.74 5.01
CA SER A 53 13.81 -14.92 4.56
C SER A 53 13.38 -13.51 4.14
N VAL A 54 14.36 -12.62 3.98
CA VAL A 54 14.13 -11.23 3.52
C VAL A 54 13.34 -11.20 2.21
N GLN A 55 13.75 -12.00 1.23
CA GLN A 55 13.05 -12.09 -0.06
C GLN A 55 11.65 -12.71 0.07
N GLN A 56 11.47 -13.72 0.92
CA GLN A 56 10.16 -14.36 1.12
C GLN A 56 9.14 -13.39 1.71
N VAL A 57 9.54 -12.58 2.69
CA VAL A 57 8.67 -11.53 3.26
C VAL A 57 8.31 -10.49 2.20
N SER A 58 9.29 -10.04 1.41
CA SER A 58 9.02 -9.10 0.31
C SER A 58 8.04 -9.69 -0.71
N ASN A 59 8.28 -10.90 -1.19
CA ASN A 59 7.39 -11.60 -2.11
C ASN A 59 5.98 -11.76 -1.52
N PHE A 60 5.87 -12.10 -0.24
CA PHE A 60 4.58 -12.24 0.44
C PHE A 60 3.80 -10.92 0.40
N ILE A 61 4.43 -9.81 0.79
CA ILE A 61 3.81 -8.48 0.71
C ILE A 61 3.42 -8.15 -0.73
N GLY A 62 4.30 -8.40 -1.69
CA GLY A 62 4.05 -8.15 -3.12
C GLY A 62 2.86 -8.91 -3.68
N ILE A 63 2.65 -10.17 -3.26
CA ILE A 63 1.47 -10.95 -3.64
C ILE A 63 0.19 -10.25 -3.16
N PHE A 64 0.15 -9.80 -1.91
CA PHE A 64 -1.03 -9.09 -1.38
C PHE A 64 -1.28 -7.76 -2.08
N GLU A 65 -0.22 -7.00 -2.39
CA GLU A 65 -0.33 -5.74 -3.14
C GLU A 65 -0.88 -5.97 -4.55
N VAL A 66 -0.34 -6.93 -5.30
CA VAL A 66 -0.80 -7.25 -6.66
C VAL A 66 -2.24 -7.77 -6.65
N LEU A 67 -2.57 -8.73 -5.78
CA LEU A 67 -3.93 -9.27 -5.69
C LEU A 67 -4.95 -8.19 -5.32
N THR A 68 -4.59 -7.31 -4.39
CA THR A 68 -5.44 -6.18 -3.99
C THR A 68 -5.62 -5.19 -5.13
N GLY A 69 -4.55 -4.86 -5.86
CA GLY A 69 -4.61 -4.01 -7.05
C GLY A 69 -5.52 -4.59 -8.13
N LEU A 70 -5.44 -5.90 -8.41
CA LEU A 70 -6.35 -6.59 -9.32
C LEU A 70 -7.80 -6.57 -8.83
N GLY A 71 -8.02 -6.75 -7.52
CA GLY A 71 -9.33 -6.63 -6.88
C GLY A 71 -9.94 -5.24 -7.03
N LEU A 72 -9.14 -4.18 -6.84
CA LEU A 72 -9.57 -2.80 -7.03
C LEU A 72 -9.91 -2.53 -8.50
N LEU A 73 -9.16 -3.09 -9.45
CA LEU A 73 -9.49 -2.98 -10.86
C LEU A 73 -10.84 -3.66 -11.16
N ALA A 74 -11.04 -4.86 -10.64
CA ALA A 74 -12.30 -5.59 -10.78
C ALA A 74 -13.49 -4.88 -10.09
N SER A 75 -13.22 -4.09 -9.04
CA SER A 75 -14.25 -3.31 -8.34
C SER A 75 -14.97 -2.29 -9.21
N LEU A 76 -14.33 -1.82 -10.29
CA LEU A 76 -14.95 -0.92 -11.26
C LEU A 76 -16.11 -1.58 -12.02
N PHE A 77 -16.12 -2.91 -12.07
CA PHE A 77 -17.15 -3.71 -12.76
C PHE A 77 -18.08 -4.43 -11.78
N VAL A 78 -17.58 -4.82 -10.60
CA VAL A 78 -18.34 -5.60 -9.61
C VAL A 78 -18.22 -4.96 -8.22
N LYS A 79 -19.29 -4.29 -7.79
CA LYS A 79 -19.32 -3.55 -6.51
C LYS A 79 -18.91 -4.39 -5.29
N ARG A 80 -19.39 -5.64 -5.19
CA ARG A 80 -19.08 -6.52 -4.05
C ARG A 80 -17.59 -6.82 -3.90
N ILE A 81 -16.84 -6.86 -5.02
CA ILE A 81 -15.37 -7.01 -4.97
C ILE A 81 -14.75 -5.75 -4.37
N GLY A 82 -15.31 -4.58 -4.67
CA GLY A 82 -14.89 -3.29 -4.10
C GLY A 82 -14.91 -3.25 -2.58
N LEU A 83 -15.88 -3.89 -1.93
CA LEU A 83 -15.88 -4.00 -0.47
C LEU A 83 -14.58 -4.66 0.01
N TYR A 84 -14.30 -5.89 -0.42
CA TYR A 84 -13.12 -6.63 0.03
C TYR A 84 -11.81 -5.97 -0.41
N ALA A 85 -11.72 -5.53 -1.67
CA ALA A 85 -10.50 -4.94 -2.22
C ALA A 85 -10.20 -3.57 -1.60
N GLY A 86 -11.22 -2.73 -1.37
CA GLY A 86 -11.06 -1.44 -0.72
C GLY A 86 -10.63 -1.56 0.73
N CYS A 87 -11.18 -2.51 1.48
CA CYS A 87 -10.77 -2.69 2.87
C CYS A 87 -9.37 -3.35 2.95
N ALA A 88 -9.02 -4.27 2.02
CA ALA A 88 -7.68 -4.82 1.92
C ALA A 88 -6.63 -3.75 1.57
N SER A 89 -6.90 -2.87 0.60
CA SER A 89 -5.97 -1.79 0.25
C SER A 89 -5.85 -0.76 1.38
N ALA A 90 -6.93 -0.48 2.11
CA ALA A 90 -6.88 0.36 3.29
C ALA A 90 -5.93 -0.22 4.36
N ILE A 91 -5.99 -1.53 4.62
CA ILE A 91 -5.06 -2.20 5.55
C ILE A 91 -3.61 -2.08 5.07
N ILE A 92 -3.35 -2.27 3.78
CA ILE A 92 -2.00 -2.12 3.20
C ILE A 92 -1.49 -0.69 3.45
N PHE A 93 -2.26 0.33 3.06
CA PHE A 93 -1.82 1.72 3.21
C PHE A 93 -1.70 2.18 4.65
N ILE A 94 -2.57 1.72 5.56
CA ILE A 94 -2.43 1.96 7.00
C ILE A 94 -1.13 1.35 7.51
N THR A 95 -0.82 0.12 7.08
CA THR A 95 0.43 -0.55 7.45
C THR A 95 1.64 0.21 6.92
N THR A 96 1.63 0.63 5.65
CA THR A 96 2.72 1.43 5.08
C THR A 96 2.90 2.75 5.82
N LEU A 97 1.81 3.49 6.07
CA LEU A 97 1.86 4.76 6.81
C LEU A 97 2.35 4.59 8.24
N SER A 98 2.05 3.46 8.89
CA SER A 98 2.53 3.18 10.24
C SER A 98 4.05 3.05 10.32
N PHE A 99 4.75 2.76 9.21
CA PHE A 99 6.22 2.75 9.17
C PHE A 99 6.85 4.12 9.50
N LEU A 100 6.11 5.23 9.29
CA LEU A 100 6.55 6.56 9.73
C LEU A 100 6.72 6.62 11.26
N ILE A 101 5.91 5.86 11.99
CA ILE A 101 5.90 5.82 13.45
C ILE A 101 6.85 4.75 13.97
N THR A 102 6.85 3.57 13.33
CA THR A 102 7.58 2.41 13.86
C THR A 102 9.06 2.40 13.49
N THR A 103 9.47 3.06 12.41
CA THR A 103 10.83 2.91 11.88
C THR A 103 11.74 4.07 12.30
N PRO A 104 12.82 3.80 13.05
CA PRO A 104 13.80 4.83 13.40
C PRO A 104 14.48 5.42 12.15
N GLY A 105 14.75 6.73 12.18
CA GLY A 105 15.52 7.40 11.12
C GLY A 105 14.76 7.68 9.82
N VAL A 106 13.46 7.41 9.76
CA VAL A 106 12.60 7.79 8.63
C VAL A 106 12.46 9.31 8.49
N PHE A 107 12.35 10.01 9.62
CA PHE A 107 12.41 11.47 9.64
C PHE A 107 13.87 11.95 9.74
N LYS A 108 14.25 12.86 8.84
CA LYS A 108 15.59 13.46 8.76
C LYS A 108 15.47 14.97 8.55
N SER A 109 16.46 15.73 9.00
CA SER A 109 16.56 17.17 8.68
C SER A 109 17.50 17.36 7.51
N VAL A 110 17.03 18.01 6.45
CA VAL A 110 17.82 18.40 5.28
C VAL A 110 17.79 19.92 5.22
N GLU A 111 18.95 20.55 5.40
CA GLU A 111 19.09 22.02 5.38
C GLU A 111 18.13 22.75 6.36
N GLY A 112 17.80 22.10 7.49
CA GLY A 112 16.87 22.64 8.48
C GLY A 112 15.39 22.36 8.20
N PHE A 113 15.06 21.71 7.09
CA PHE A 113 13.71 21.29 6.75
C PHE A 113 13.47 19.81 7.10
N PRO A 114 12.37 19.46 7.79
CA PRO A 114 12.05 18.06 8.08
C PRO A 114 11.60 17.33 6.81
N VAL A 115 12.34 16.29 6.44
CA VAL A 115 12.04 15.41 5.31
C VAL A 115 11.77 14.00 5.85
N THR A 116 10.89 13.28 5.17
CA THR A 116 10.57 11.88 5.45
C THR A 116 10.48 11.10 4.16
N ASP A 117 10.12 9.83 4.24
CA ASP A 117 9.98 8.98 3.07
C ASP A 117 8.71 9.33 2.27
N PHE A 118 8.90 9.93 1.10
CA PHE A 118 7.80 10.28 0.18
C PHE A 118 7.12 9.04 -0.42
N PHE A 119 7.79 7.90 -0.46
CA PHE A 119 7.17 6.63 -0.84
C PHE A 119 6.11 6.19 0.17
N ILE A 120 6.30 6.53 1.45
CA ILE A 120 5.31 6.25 2.50
C ILE A 120 4.22 7.34 2.51
N LEU A 121 4.61 8.63 2.44
CA LEU A 121 3.66 9.74 2.49
C LEU A 121 2.64 9.74 1.35
N LYS A 122 3.01 9.29 0.14
CA LYS A 122 2.09 9.22 -1.00
C LYS A 122 0.88 8.32 -0.74
N ASP A 123 0.92 7.47 0.29
CA ASP A 123 -0.15 6.51 0.59
C ASP A 123 -1.36 7.14 1.27
N ILE A 124 -1.26 8.38 1.76
CA ILE A 124 -2.39 9.14 2.35
C ILE A 124 -3.57 9.27 1.36
N PRO A 125 -3.42 9.81 0.14
CA PRO A 125 -4.52 9.88 -0.81
C PRO A 125 -5.03 8.50 -1.24
N TYR A 126 -4.17 7.48 -1.35
CA TYR A 126 -4.59 6.13 -1.72
C TYR A 126 -5.42 5.46 -0.62
N LEU A 127 -5.13 5.74 0.66
CA LEU A 127 -5.97 5.34 1.78
C LEU A 127 -7.37 5.96 1.66
N ALA A 128 -7.47 7.25 1.33
CA ALA A 128 -8.77 7.90 1.14
C ALA A 128 -9.59 7.22 0.03
N ILE A 129 -8.98 6.92 -1.12
CA ILE A 129 -9.65 6.19 -2.21
C ILE A 129 -10.06 4.78 -1.76
N SER A 130 -9.19 4.07 -1.04
CA SER A 130 -9.47 2.73 -0.52
C SER A 130 -10.72 2.69 0.36
N LEU A 131 -10.87 3.66 1.26
CA LEU A 131 -12.04 3.79 2.12
C LEU A 131 -13.31 4.09 1.31
N ILE A 132 -13.22 4.97 0.30
CA ILE A 132 -14.37 5.26 -0.59
C ILE A 132 -14.82 4.00 -1.34
N VAL A 133 -13.87 3.20 -1.85
CA VAL A 133 -14.17 1.94 -2.55
C VAL A 133 -14.80 0.92 -1.59
N CYS A 134 -14.25 0.77 -0.37
CA CYS A 134 -14.76 -0.12 0.68
C CYS A 134 -16.22 0.24 1.04
N VAL A 135 -16.53 1.53 1.23
CA VAL A 135 -17.90 2.01 1.54
C VAL A 135 -18.86 1.79 0.37
N LYS A 136 -18.48 2.20 -0.85
CA LYS A 136 -19.33 2.01 -2.06
C LYS A 136 -19.61 0.55 -2.38
N GLY A 137 -18.70 -0.37 -2.03
CA GLY A 137 -18.90 -1.79 -2.22
C GLY A 137 -19.99 -2.39 -1.33
N ASN A 138 -20.38 -1.67 -0.26
CA ASN A 138 -21.42 -2.05 0.69
C ASN A 138 -22.82 -1.49 0.32
N GLU A 139 -22.92 -0.66 -0.73
CA GLU A 139 -24.15 -0.03 -1.25
C GLU A 139 -24.69 -0.74 -2.50
#